data_AF-A0A9D0GB12-F1
#
_entry.id   AF-A0A9D0GB12-F1
#
_cell.length_a   1.000
_cell.length_b   1.000
_cell.length_c   1.000
_cell.angle_alpha   90.00
_cell.angle_beta   90.00
_cell.angle_gamma   90.00
#
_symmetry.space_group_name_H-M   'P 1'
#
loop_
_entity.id
_entity.type
_entity.pdbx_description
1 polymer ?
#
loop_
_entity_poly.entity_id
_entity_poly.type
_entity_poly.pdbx_seq_one_letter_code
_entity_poly.pdbx_strand_id
1 'polypeptide(L)'
;TALADLMGFPQWAIFSLVIHGGQGYVMGLLLRRRVTWKQAVLAALSSIVIVVGGYFVAGTILESPAVALLEIVPNTIQALSGAIIGLPLYLAVRKAYPALDAYAPHD
;
A
#
# COMPACT_ATOMS: atom_id res chain seq x y z
N THR A 1 2.79 -7.78 5.18
CA THR A 1 1.91 -8.95 5.03
C THR A 1 2.69 -10.18 4.61
N ALA A 2 3.67 -10.10 3.71
CA ALA A 2 4.54 -11.23 3.31
C ALA A 2 5.01 -12.18 4.44
N LEU A 3 5.54 -11.64 5.54
CA LEU A 3 5.96 -12.46 6.68
C LEU A 3 4.79 -13.16 7.39
N ALA A 4 3.62 -12.54 7.42
CA ALA A 4 2.40 -13.17 7.94
C ALA A 4 1.91 -14.27 6.99
N ASP A 5 2.00 -14.04 5.68
CA ASP A 5 1.62 -15.05 4.68
C ASP A 5 2.55 -16.26 4.71
N LEU A 6 3.84 -16.10 5.00
CA LEU A 6 4.74 -17.24 5.24
C LEU A 6 4.28 -18.16 6.36
N MET A 7 3.50 -17.67 7.33
CA MET A 7 2.99 -18.45 8.46
C MET A 7 1.60 -19.05 8.20
N GLY A 8 0.80 -18.41 7.34
CA GLY A 8 -0.58 -18.84 7.05
C GLY A 8 -0.75 -19.47 5.66
N PHE A 9 -0.35 -18.75 4.62
CA PHE A 9 -0.50 -19.15 3.22
C PHE A 9 0.77 -18.82 2.42
N PRO A 10 1.83 -19.66 2.49
CA PRO A 10 3.14 -19.32 1.96
C PRO A 10 3.16 -18.98 0.46
N GLN A 11 2.25 -19.55 -0.32
CA GLN A 11 2.11 -19.26 -1.75
C GLN A 11 1.77 -17.78 -2.04
N TRP A 12 1.13 -17.09 -1.09
CA TRP A 12 0.79 -15.67 -1.21
C TRP A 12 1.95 -14.74 -0.83
N ALA A 13 2.96 -15.23 -0.12
CA ALA A 13 4.00 -14.39 0.48
C ALA A 13 4.81 -13.59 -0.56
N ILE A 14 5.12 -14.19 -1.71
CA ILE A 14 5.85 -13.48 -2.77
C ILE A 14 4.99 -12.41 -3.43
N PHE A 15 3.69 -12.68 -3.64
CA PHE A 15 2.76 -11.72 -4.22
C PHE A 15 2.52 -10.56 -3.27
N SER A 16 2.24 -10.83 -2.00
CA SER A 16 1.99 -9.77 -1.02
C SER A 16 3.24 -8.94 -0.74
N LEU A 17 4.44 -9.53 -0.82
CA LEU A 17 5.70 -8.78 -0.76
C LEU A 17 5.79 -7.78 -1.91
N VAL A 18 5.52 -8.22 -3.14
CA VAL A 18 5.58 -7.36 -4.32
C VAL A 18 4.49 -6.28 -4.27
N ILE A 19 3.26 -6.65 -3.94
CA ILE A 19 2.11 -5.75 -3.90
C ILE A 19 2.32 -4.67 -2.83
N HIS A 20 2.55 -5.07 -1.58
CA HIS A 20 2.69 -4.09 -0.49
C HIS A 20 4.04 -3.39 -0.48
N GLY A 21 5.11 -4.05 -0.94
CA GLY A 21 6.40 -3.41 -1.17
C GLY A 21 6.30 -2.31 -2.22
N GLY A 22 5.65 -2.60 -3.35
CA GLY A 22 5.38 -1.63 -4.41
C GLY A 22 4.47 -0.49 -3.93
N GLN A 23 3.40 -0.83 -3.20
CA GLN A 23 2.49 0.15 -2.58
C GLN A 23 3.27 1.13 -1.67
N GLY A 24 4.07 0.61 -0.74
CA GLY A 24 4.87 1.42 0.18
C GLY A 24 5.91 2.28 -0.54
N TYR A 25 6.56 1.73 -1.57
CA TYR A 25 7.52 2.48 -2.39
C TYR A 25 6.87 3.68 -3.11
N VAL A 26 5.74 3.45 -3.79
CA VAL A 26 5.02 4.51 -4.51
C VAL A 26 4.49 5.58 -3.55
N MET A 27 3.88 5.17 -2.43
CA MET A 27 3.42 6.11 -1.41
C MET A 27 4.58 6.92 -0.82
N GLY A 28 5.71 6.28 -0.55
CA GLY A 28 6.94 6.92 -0.08
C GLY A 28 7.41 8.00 -1.05
N LEU A 29 7.48 7.70 -2.35
CA LEU A 29 7.85 8.67 -3.38
C LEU A 29 6.90 9.88 -3.42
N LEU A 30 5.58 9.63 -3.37
CA LEU A 30 4.56 10.69 -3.45
C LEU A 30 4.55 11.62 -2.23
N LEU A 31 4.85 11.08 -1.04
CA LEU A 31 4.74 11.79 0.24
C LEU A 31 6.10 12.24 0.82
N ARG A 32 7.22 11.92 0.15
CA ARG A 32 8.58 12.21 0.63
C ARG A 32 8.84 13.71 0.82
N ARG A 33 8.54 14.52 -0.19
CA ARG A 33 8.91 15.96 -0.19
C ARG A 33 7.97 16.78 0.67
N ARG A 34 6.70 16.77 0.29
CA ARG A 34 5.61 17.52 0.94
C ARG A 34 4.40 16.62 1.04
N VAL A 35 3.53 16.88 2.03
CA VAL A 35 2.24 16.22 2.13
C VAL A 35 1.17 17.29 1.96
N THR A 36 0.81 17.53 0.71
CA THR A 36 -0.37 18.33 0.36
C THR A 36 -1.60 17.43 0.25
N TRP A 37 -2.80 18.01 0.34
CA TRP A 37 -4.06 17.28 0.11
C TRP A 37 -4.05 16.53 -1.24
N LYS A 38 -3.49 17.14 -2.30
CA LYS A 38 -3.36 16.51 -3.62
C LYS A 38 -2.47 15.25 -3.58
N GLN A 39 -1.33 15.32 -2.89
CA GLN A 39 -0.43 14.16 -2.74
C GLN A 39 -1.02 13.07 -1.86
N ALA A 40 -1.76 13.45 -0.81
CA ALA A 40 -2.50 12.51 0.04
C ALA A 40 -3.54 11.74 -0.78
N VAL A 41 -4.35 12.42 -1.58
CA VAL A 41 -5.34 11.79 -2.46
C VAL A 41 -4.66 10.89 -3.50
N LEU A 42 -3.58 11.36 -4.13
CA LEU A 42 -2.85 10.57 -5.12
C LEU A 42 -2.19 9.32 -4.50
N ALA A 43 -1.66 9.43 -3.28
CA ALA A 43 -1.12 8.30 -2.53
C ALA A 43 -2.22 7.28 -2.16
N ALA A 44 -3.40 7.75 -1.76
CA ALA A 44 -4.53 6.87 -1.46
C ALA A 44 -5.04 6.15 -2.71
N LEU A 45 -5.21 6.87 -3.83
CA LEU A 45 -5.66 6.28 -5.09
C LEU A 45 -4.65 5.27 -5.65
N SER A 46 -3.36 5.62 -5.67
CA SER A 46 -2.31 4.69 -6.10
C SER A 46 -2.24 3.45 -5.21
N SER A 47 -2.42 3.61 -3.90
CA SER A 47 -2.52 2.49 -2.95
C SER A 47 -3.66 1.54 -3.30
N ILE A 48 -4.86 2.06 -3.58
CA ILE A 48 -6.01 1.24 -3.97
C ILE A 48 -5.74 0.49 -5.28
N VAL A 49 -5.23 1.18 -6.30
CA VAL A 49 -4.93 0.56 -7.60
C VAL A 49 -3.90 -0.56 -7.47
N ILE A 50 -2.84 -0.35 -6.69
CA ILE A 50 -1.77 -1.35 -6.49
C ILE A 50 -2.30 -2.56 -5.74
N VAL A 51 -3.05 -2.37 -4.65
CA VAL A 51 -3.57 -3.47 -3.84
C VAL A 51 -4.65 -4.24 -4.62
N VAL A 52 -5.67 -3.55 -5.14
CA VAL A 52 -6.77 -4.22 -5.85
C VAL A 52 -6.28 -4.87 -7.13
N GLY A 53 -5.50 -4.17 -7.94
CA GLY A 53 -4.96 -4.72 -9.19
C GLY A 53 -3.96 -5.85 -8.94
N GLY A 54 -3.10 -5.69 -7.94
CA GLY A 54 -2.11 -6.69 -7.57
C GLY A 54 -2.73 -7.99 -7.07
N TYR A 55 -3.68 -7.89 -6.14
CA TYR A 55 -4.39 -9.06 -5.62
C TYR A 55 -5.32 -9.67 -6.67
N PHE A 56 -5.95 -8.88 -7.54
CA PHE A 56 -6.72 -9.41 -8.65
C PHE A 56 -5.84 -10.28 -9.57
N VAL A 57 -4.68 -9.77 -10.00
CA VAL A 57 -3.75 -10.55 -10.83
C VAL A 57 -3.24 -11.78 -10.07
N ALA A 58 -2.80 -11.64 -8.82
CA ALA A 58 -2.33 -12.77 -8.03
C ALA A 58 -3.41 -13.84 -7.81
N GLY A 59 -4.63 -13.44 -7.47
CA GLY A 59 -5.78 -14.33 -7.28
C GLY A 59 -6.21 -15.02 -8.57
N THR A 60 -6.10 -14.34 -9.73
CA THR A 60 -6.37 -15.00 -11.03
C THR A 60 -5.37 -16.12 -11.34
N ILE A 61 -4.12 -15.99 -10.85
CA ILE A 61 -3.04 -16.97 -11.06
C ILE A 61 -3.13 -18.13 -10.05
N LEU A 62 -3.36 -17.81 -8.78
CA LEU A 62 -3.32 -18.79 -7.68
C LEU A 62 -4.62 -19.55 -7.50
N GLU A 63 -5.75 -18.91 -7.79
CA GLU A 63 -7.07 -19.49 -7.54
C GLU A 63 -7.87 -19.56 -8.85
N SER A 64 -8.65 -18.52 -9.15
CA SER A 64 -9.38 -18.41 -10.41
C SER A 64 -9.85 -16.96 -10.64
N PRO A 65 -10.13 -16.56 -11.89
CA PRO A 65 -10.68 -15.25 -12.19
C PRO A 65 -12.01 -14.95 -11.46
N ALA A 66 -12.85 -15.97 -11.26
CA ALA A 66 -14.12 -15.82 -10.57
C ALA A 66 -13.93 -15.48 -9.09
N VAL A 67 -12.98 -16.13 -8.41
CA VAL A 67 -12.67 -15.83 -7.01
C VAL A 67 -12.01 -14.46 -6.87
N ALA A 68 -11.04 -14.14 -7.75
CA ALA A 68 -10.37 -12.84 -7.74
C ALA A 68 -11.34 -11.65 -7.93
N LEU A 69 -12.44 -11.82 -8.68
CA LEU A 69 -13.47 -10.79 -8.80
C LEU A 69 -14.18 -10.52 -7.46
N LEU A 70 -14.41 -11.55 -6.65
CA LEU A 70 -15.04 -11.41 -5.33
C LEU A 70 -14.10 -10.68 -4.35
N GLU A 71 -12.79 -10.78 -4.56
CA GLU A 71 -11.79 -10.14 -3.70
C GLU A 71 -11.62 -8.64 -3.97
N ILE A 72 -12.16 -8.10 -5.07
CA ILE A 72 -12.03 -6.67 -5.41
C ILE A 72 -12.60 -5.79 -4.29
N VAL A 73 -13.80 -6.11 -3.80
CA VAL A 73 -14.47 -5.33 -2.75
C VAL A 73 -13.69 -5.36 -1.43
N PRO A 74 -13.36 -6.52 -0.84
CA PRO A 74 -12.59 -6.55 0.41
C PRO A 74 -11.19 -5.93 0.26
N ASN A 75 -10.49 -6.13 -0.87
CA ASN A 75 -9.19 -5.50 -1.12
C ASN A 75 -9.30 -3.97 -1.23
N THR A 76 -10.40 -3.47 -1.79
CA THR A 76 -10.68 -2.02 -1.85
C THR A 76 -10.88 -1.45 -0.44
N ILE A 77 -11.67 -2.13 0.39
CA ILE A 77 -11.90 -1.73 1.79
C ILE A 77 -10.57 -1.76 2.56
N GLN A 78 -9.77 -2.82 2.41
CA GLN A 78 -8.46 -2.94 3.04
C GLN A 78 -7.53 -1.78 2.65
N ALA A 79 -7.46 -1.45 1.36
CA ALA A 79 -6.63 -0.35 0.87
C ALA A 79 -7.12 1.02 1.38
N LEU A 80 -8.43 1.24 1.43
CA LEU A 80 -9.03 2.45 1.99
C LEU A 80 -8.75 2.59 3.50
N SER A 81 -8.96 1.52 4.27
CA SER A 81 -8.63 1.50 5.70
C SER A 81 -7.15 1.79 5.92
N GLY A 82 -6.27 1.20 5.11
CA GLY A 82 -4.83 1.47 5.12
C GLY A 82 -4.50 2.94 4.86
N ALA A 83 -5.18 3.60 3.92
CA ALA A 83 -4.98 5.01 3.62
C ALA A 83 -5.51 5.93 4.74
N ILE A 84 -6.73 5.66 5.24
CA ILE A 84 -7.39 6.45 6.29
C ILE A 84 -6.60 6.41 7.60
N ILE A 85 -6.03 5.25 7.96
CA ILE A 85 -5.26 5.08 9.19
C ILE A 85 -3.79 5.43 8.98
N GLY A 86 -3.21 4.97 7.86
CA GLY A 86 -1.78 5.08 7.58
C GLY A 86 -1.32 6.51 7.32
N LEU A 87 -2.12 7.33 6.65
CA LEU A 87 -1.72 8.71 6.34
C LEU A 87 -1.64 9.61 7.60
N PRO A 88 -2.63 9.63 8.51
CA PRO A 88 -2.49 10.33 9.79
C PRO A 88 -1.33 9.80 10.63
N LEU A 89 -1.13 8.49 10.66
CA LEU A 89 0.00 7.89 11.37
C LEU A 89 1.34 8.37 10.81
N TYR A 90 1.49 8.36 9.48
CA TYR A 90 2.70 8.88 8.81
C TYR A 90 2.95 10.35 9.18
N LEU A 91 1.91 11.19 9.17
CA LEU A 91 2.03 12.59 9.56
C LEU A 91 2.43 12.75 11.04
N ALA A 92 1.85 11.95 11.94
CA ALA A 92 2.20 11.96 13.35
C ALA A 92 3.66 11.54 13.59
N VAL A 93 4.12 10.48 12.92
CA VAL A 93 5.51 10.01 12.97
C VAL A 93 6.47 11.06 12.41
N ARG A 94 6.15 11.65 11.25
CA ARG A 94 6.97 12.72 10.64
C ARG A 94 7.11 13.92 11.57
N LYS A 95 6.03 14.31 12.25
CA LYS A 95 6.06 15.39 13.25
C LYS A 95 6.90 15.03 14.48
N ALA A 96 6.85 13.78 14.94
CA ALA A 96 7.61 13.31 16.09
C ALA A 96 9.11 13.09 15.80
N TYR A 97 9.47 12.84 14.53
CA TYR A 97 10.84 12.54 14.10
C TYR A 97 11.30 13.48 12.97
N PRO A 98 11.75 14.70 13.30
CA PRO A 98 12.17 15.72 12.30
C PRO A 98 13.35 15.30 11.41
N ALA A 99 14.14 14.30 11.81
CA ALA A 99 15.22 13.75 10.98
C ALA A 99 14.71 13.17 9.64
N LEU A 100 13.42 12.81 9.57
CA LEU A 100 12.78 12.38 8.32
C LEU A 100 12.71 13.52 7.28
N ASP A 101 12.67 14.78 7.72
CA ASP A 101 12.71 15.94 6.82
C ASP A 101 14.12 16.23 6.31
N ALA A 102 15.17 15.91 7.08
CA ALA A 102 16.57 16.12 6.68
C ALA A 102 17.01 15.22 5.51
N TYR A 103 16.29 14.12 5.25
CA TYR A 103 16.53 13.21 4.11
C TYR A 103 15.68 13.54 2.87
N ALA A 104 14.83 14.57 2.94
CA ALA A 104 14.17 15.11 1.77
C ALA A 104 15.22 15.90 0.97
N PRO A 105 15.46 15.57 -0.32
CA PRO A 105 16.44 16.28 -1.11
C PRO A 105 16.02 17.75 -1.18
N HIS A 106 16.92 18.63 -0.72
CA HIS A 106 16.81 20.06 -0.92
C HIS A 106 16.94 20.31 -2.43
N ASP A 107 15.84 20.70 -3.05
CA ASP A 107 15.87 21.37 -4.36
C ASP A 107 16.22 22.85 -4.13
#